data_AF-A0A1I7TPC5-F1
#
_entry.id   AF-A0A1I7TPC5-F1
#
_cell.length_a   1.000
_cell.length_b   1.000
_cell.length_c   1.000
_cell.angle_alpha   90.00
_cell.angle_beta   90.00
_cell.angle_gamma   90.00
#
_symmetry.space_group_name_H-M   'P 1'
#
loop_
_entity.id
_entity.type
_entity.pdbx_description
1 polymer ?
#
loop_
_entity_poly.entity_id
_entity_poly.type
_entity_poly.pdbx_seq_one_letter_code
_entity_poly.pdbx_strand_id
1 'polypeptide(L)'
;MSARDLRNAVRRARESRARLEEARRRNKELRERCEEMKRPMELQKIRMEEIKKERKELLECPVCRESFNTAEKVPSFLACDDTVCGECVKKIVEVAHGEQIGRNRVTIQCPECREGIEVPYPFNPQAYRRNEDLITFMEETQ
;
A
#
# COMPACT_ATOMS: atom_id res chain seq x y z
N MET A 1 3.01 13.83 -72.71
CA MET A 1 2.76 14.58 -71.45
C MET A 1 2.93 16.06 -71.71
N SER A 2 2.01 16.93 -71.28
CA SER A 2 2.12 18.37 -71.54
C SER A 2 2.99 19.07 -70.50
N ALA A 3 3.60 20.20 -70.87
CA ALA A 3 4.35 21.04 -69.94
C ALA A 3 3.51 21.55 -68.75
N ARG A 4 2.17 21.61 -68.90
CA ARG A 4 1.23 21.99 -67.84
C ARG A 4 1.06 20.88 -66.81
N ASP A 5 1.06 19.62 -67.24
CA ASP A 5 0.94 18.46 -66.34
C ASP A 5 2.17 18.30 -65.47
N LEU A 6 3.36 18.52 -66.05
CA LEU A 6 4.63 18.49 -65.31
C LEU A 6 4.65 19.58 -64.21
N ARG A 7 4.22 20.80 -64.52
CA ARG A 7 4.13 21.89 -63.53
C ARG A 7 3.15 21.57 -62.39
N ASN A 8 1.98 21.00 -62.72
CA ASN A 8 0.99 20.60 -61.72
C ASN A 8 1.51 19.45 -60.82
N ALA A 9 2.23 18.48 -61.39
CA ALA A 9 2.84 17.40 -60.64
C ALA A 9 3.91 17.90 -59.67
N VAL A 10 4.79 18.82 -60.11
CA VAL A 10 5.80 19.45 -59.25
C VAL A 10 5.16 20.25 -58.11
N ARG A 11 4.06 20.98 -58.38
CA ARG A 11 3.33 21.72 -57.34
C ARG A 11 2.78 20.77 -56.26
N ARG A 12 2.10 19.69 -56.68
CA ARG A 12 1.57 18.67 -55.75
C ARG A 12 2.67 17.99 -54.94
N ALA A 13 3.80 17.67 -55.57
CA ALA A 13 4.94 17.07 -54.87
C ALA A 13 5.53 18.02 -53.80
N ARG A 14 5.60 19.33 -54.08
CA ARG A 14 6.03 20.34 -53.10
C ARG A 14 5.04 20.47 -51.95
N GLU A 15 3.73 20.53 -52.23
CA GLU A 15 2.68 20.59 -51.20
C GLU A 15 2.70 19.34 -50.30
N SER A 16 2.84 18.14 -50.88
CA SER A 16 2.96 16.90 -50.12
C SER A 16 4.22 16.87 -49.25
N ARG A 17 5.35 17.38 -49.75
CA ARG A 17 6.59 17.48 -48.98
C ARG A 17 6.46 18.47 -47.81
N ALA A 18 5.84 19.62 -48.03
CA ALA A 18 5.59 20.60 -46.98
C ALA A 18 4.68 20.03 -45.87
N ARG A 19 3.62 19.30 -46.24
CA ARG A 19 2.74 18.60 -45.28
C ARG A 19 3.50 17.54 -44.48
N LEU A 20 4.36 16.76 -45.14
CA LEU A 20 5.17 15.75 -44.47
C LEU A 20 6.16 16.37 -43.48
N GLU A 21 6.77 17.49 -43.84
CA GLU A 21 7.70 18.21 -42.98
C GLU A 21 6.99 18.80 -41.75
N GLU A 22 5.81 19.40 -41.94
CA GLU A 22 4.98 19.88 -40.84
C GLU A 22 4.53 18.73 -39.92
N ALA A 23 4.10 17.60 -40.50
CA ALA A 23 3.73 16.41 -39.72
C ALA A 23 4.91 15.84 -38.93
N ARG A 24 6.14 15.88 -39.49
CA ARG A 24 7.35 15.48 -38.77
C ARG A 24 7.65 16.42 -37.60
N ARG A 25 7.50 17.73 -37.80
CA ARG A 25 7.70 18.73 -36.74
C ARG A 25 6.70 18.51 -35.60
N ARG A 26 5.41 18.37 -35.90
CA ARG A 26 4.37 18.09 -34.90
C ARG A 26 4.62 16.77 -34.17
N ASN A 27 5.05 15.72 -34.86
CA ASN A 27 5.40 14.46 -34.22
C ASN A 27 6.60 14.58 -33.28
N LYS A 28 7.61 15.37 -33.64
CA LYS A 28 8.76 15.63 -32.78
C LYS A 28 8.33 16.36 -31.50
N GLU A 29 7.55 17.43 -31.64
CA GLU A 29 7.00 18.18 -30.50
C GLU A 29 6.12 17.30 -29.59
N LEU A 30 5.28 16.43 -30.16
CA LEU A 30 4.47 15.48 -29.39
C LEU A 30 5.33 14.48 -28.61
N ARG A 31 6.40 13.96 -29.22
CA ARG A 31 7.31 13.03 -28.53
C ARG A 31 8.02 13.70 -27.36
N GLU A 32 8.52 14.92 -27.55
CA GLU A 32 9.16 15.69 -26.48
C GLU A 32 8.18 15.92 -25.32
N ARG A 33 6.93 16.32 -25.60
CA ARG A 33 5.89 16.46 -24.57
C ARG A 33 5.55 15.15 -23.85
N CYS A 34 5.48 14.04 -24.58
CA CYS A 34 5.25 12.73 -23.98
C CYS A 34 6.41 12.31 -23.08
N GLU A 35 7.66 12.57 -23.48
CA GLU A 35 8.86 12.28 -22.67
C GLU A 35 8.93 13.16 -21.42
N GLU A 36 8.56 14.44 -21.53
CA GLU A 36 8.47 15.35 -20.38
C GLU A 36 7.44 14.86 -19.35
N MET A 37 6.27 14.39 -19.80
CA MET A 37 5.22 13.89 -18.92
C MET A 37 5.51 12.50 -18.34
N LYS A 38 6.39 11.72 -18.98
CA LYS A 38 6.72 10.37 -18.55
C LYS A 38 7.40 10.33 -17.18
N ARG A 39 8.36 11.23 -16.92
CA ARG A 39 9.10 11.27 -15.65
C ARG A 39 8.21 11.50 -14.43
N PRO A 40 7.32 12.52 -14.39
CA PRO A 40 6.44 12.71 -13.24
C PRO A 40 5.44 11.55 -13.08
N MET A 41 4.97 10.93 -14.18
CA MET A 41 4.12 9.73 -14.08
C MET A 41 4.86 8.55 -13.45
N GLU A 42 6.13 8.33 -13.81
CA GLU A 42 6.96 7.28 -13.20
C GLU A 42 7.19 7.54 -11.70
N LEU A 43 7.46 8.78 -11.32
CA LEU A 43 7.60 9.16 -9.90
C LEU A 43 6.29 8.97 -9.13
N GLN A 44 5.16 9.39 -9.71
CA GLN A 44 3.85 9.14 -9.11
C GLN A 44 3.57 7.65 -8.95
N LYS A 45 3.94 6.83 -9.93
CA LYS A 45 3.79 5.37 -9.84
C LYS A 45 4.59 4.80 -8.67
N ILE A 46 5.85 5.20 -8.51
CA ILE A 46 6.70 4.75 -7.39
C ILE A 46 6.06 5.15 -6.06
N ARG A 47 5.67 6.43 -5.91
CA ARG A 47 4.99 6.93 -4.71
C ARG A 47 3.71 6.16 -4.40
N MET A 48 2.92 5.83 -5.41
CA MET A 48 1.69 5.05 -5.23
C MET A 48 1.98 3.62 -4.78
N GLU A 49 3.05 2.99 -5.24
CA GLU A 49 3.45 1.65 -4.78
C GLU A 49 4.00 1.69 -3.34
N GLU A 50 4.73 2.73 -2.95
CA GLU A 50 5.17 2.94 -1.57
C GLU A 50 3.96 3.07 -0.62
N ILE A 51 2.99 3.94 -0.95
CA ILE A 51 1.76 4.10 -0.17
C ILE A 51 0.98 2.79 -0.07
N LYS A 52 0.90 2.00 -1.15
CA LYS A 52 0.24 0.69 -1.11
C LYS A 52 0.95 -0.27 -0.16
N LYS A 53 2.28 -0.25 -0.15
CA LYS A 53 3.09 -1.10 0.73
C LYS A 53 2.90 -0.71 2.19
N GLU A 54 3.03 0.58 2.53
CA GLU A 54 2.80 1.09 3.88
C GLU A 54 1.39 0.75 4.38
N ARG A 55 0.37 0.95 3.53
CA ARG A 55 -1.01 0.57 3.86
C ARG A 55 -1.13 -0.91 4.20
N LYS A 56 -0.45 -1.78 3.44
CA LYS A 56 -0.47 -3.22 3.69
C LYS A 56 0.16 -3.56 5.04
N GLU A 57 1.31 -2.97 5.35
CA GLU A 57 2.01 -3.20 6.61
C GLU A 57 1.19 -2.74 7.83
N LEU A 58 0.45 -1.63 7.72
CA LEU A 58 -0.45 -1.14 8.78
C LEU A 58 -1.68 -2.04 9.02
N LEU A 59 -2.07 -2.84 8.02
CA LEU A 59 -3.21 -3.76 8.09
C LEU A 59 -2.79 -5.19 8.50
N GLU A 60 -1.53 -5.40 8.83
CA GLU A 60 -0.99 -6.70 9.22
C GLU A 60 -0.55 -6.71 10.68
N CYS A 61 -0.74 -7.86 11.33
CA CYS A 61 -0.24 -8.05 12.69
C CYS A 61 1.30 -8.09 12.69
N PRO A 62 1.99 -7.34 13.55
CA PRO A 62 3.45 -7.32 13.58
C PRO A 62 4.08 -8.65 14.04
N VAL A 63 3.30 -9.49 14.74
CA VAL A 63 3.74 -10.79 15.26
C VAL A 63 3.63 -11.89 14.21
N CYS A 64 2.44 -12.09 13.62
CA CYS A 64 2.21 -13.19 12.68
C CYS A 64 2.30 -12.77 11.20
N ARG A 65 2.36 -11.47 10.90
CA ARG A 65 2.38 -10.89 9.54
C ARG A 65 1.18 -11.30 8.69
N GLU A 66 0.08 -11.67 9.34
CA GLU A 66 -1.20 -11.94 8.69
C GLU A 66 -2.07 -10.68 8.78
N SER A 67 -2.91 -10.47 7.76
CA SER A 67 -3.86 -9.36 7.74
C SER A 67 -4.85 -9.47 8.89
N PHE A 68 -5.14 -8.34 9.53
CA PHE A 68 -6.19 -8.28 10.52
C PHE A 68 -7.55 -8.63 9.90
N ASN A 69 -8.45 -9.16 10.71
CA ASN A 69 -9.84 -9.44 10.33
C ASN A 69 -10.75 -9.37 11.56
N THR A 70 -12.07 -9.36 11.36
CA THR A 70 -13.04 -9.20 12.45
C THR A 70 -13.38 -10.51 13.18
N ALA A 71 -12.82 -11.64 12.78
CA ALA A 71 -13.16 -12.96 13.32
C ALA A 71 -12.04 -13.57 14.18
N GLU A 72 -10.89 -13.85 13.59
CA GLU A 72 -9.78 -14.58 14.22
C GLU A 72 -8.59 -13.66 14.53
N LYS A 73 -8.27 -12.76 13.60
CA LYS A 73 -7.15 -11.81 13.70
C LYS A 73 -7.66 -10.43 14.07
N VAL A 74 -8.49 -10.36 15.10
CA VAL A 74 -9.05 -9.10 15.59
C VAL A 74 -7.91 -8.21 16.08
N PRO A 75 -7.76 -6.98 15.55
CA PRO A 75 -6.74 -6.06 16.02
C PRO A 75 -7.11 -5.56 17.42
N SER A 76 -6.20 -5.76 18.37
CA SER A 76 -6.40 -5.41 19.78
C SER A 76 -5.26 -4.53 20.28
N PHE A 77 -5.61 -3.47 21.00
CA PHE A 77 -4.64 -2.61 21.67
C PHE A 77 -4.04 -3.32 22.87
N LEU A 78 -2.71 -3.33 22.95
CA LEU A 78 -1.97 -3.57 24.17
C LEU A 78 -2.07 -2.36 25.12
N ALA A 79 -1.65 -2.51 26.37
CA ALA A 79 -1.70 -1.39 27.33
C ALA A 79 -0.75 -0.23 26.96
N CYS A 80 0.25 -0.51 26.11
CA CYS A 80 1.17 0.45 25.51
C CYS A 80 0.65 1.06 24.19
N ASP A 81 -0.64 0.86 23.87
CA ASP A 81 -1.32 1.31 22.64
C ASP A 81 -0.82 0.71 21.30
N ASP A 82 0.10 -0.25 21.33
CA ASP A 82 0.47 -1.03 20.14
C ASP A 82 -0.65 -2.02 19.76
N THR A 83 -0.85 -2.25 18.46
CA THR A 83 -1.90 -3.15 17.96
C THR A 83 -1.36 -4.53 17.61
N VAL A 84 -1.92 -5.57 18.22
CA VAL A 84 -1.55 -6.97 17.98
C VAL A 84 -2.82 -7.81 17.82
N CYS A 85 -2.75 -8.88 17.02
CA CYS A 85 -3.87 -9.79 16.84
C CYS A 85 -4.22 -10.51 18.15
N GLY A 86 -5.51 -10.62 18.50
CA GLY A 86 -5.93 -11.28 19.74
C GLY A 86 -5.41 -12.72 19.91
N GLU A 87 -5.30 -13.48 18.82
CA GLU A 87 -4.72 -14.82 18.81
C GLU A 87 -3.21 -14.82 19.15
N CYS A 88 -2.51 -13.79 18.68
CA CYS A 88 -1.07 -13.61 18.91
C CYS A 88 -0.82 -13.29 20.38
N VAL A 89 -1.61 -12.37 20.95
CA VAL A 89 -1.55 -12.05 22.39
C VAL A 89 -1.82 -13.30 23.21
N LYS A 90 -2.89 -14.06 22.89
CA LYS A 90 -3.23 -15.31 23.56
C LYS A 90 -2.04 -16.28 23.65
N LYS A 91 -1.36 -16.53 22.53
CA LYS A 91 -0.17 -17.41 22.48
C LYS A 91 0.97 -16.88 23.36
N ILE A 92 1.22 -15.57 23.34
CA ILE A 92 2.25 -14.95 24.19
C ILE A 92 1.91 -15.13 25.67
N VAL A 93 0.65 -14.91 26.06
CA VAL A 93 0.21 -15.11 27.46
C VAL A 93 0.33 -16.57 27.87
N GLU A 94 -0.07 -17.53 27.02
CA GLU A 94 0.03 -18.96 27.31
C GLU A 94 1.47 -19.41 27.58
N VAL A 95 2.42 -18.94 26.76
CA VAL A 95 3.86 -19.22 26.96
C VAL A 95 4.35 -18.61 28.27
N ALA A 96 4.03 -17.34 28.53
CA ALA A 96 4.50 -16.65 29.74
C ALA A 96 3.83 -17.19 31.03
N HIS A 97 2.59 -17.69 30.97
CA HIS A 97 1.94 -18.35 32.09
C HIS A 97 2.64 -19.67 32.46
N GLY A 98 3.13 -20.42 31.47
CA GLY A 98 3.90 -21.65 31.69
C GLY A 98 5.14 -21.43 32.57
N GLU A 99 5.72 -20.23 32.51
CA GLU A 99 6.86 -19.82 33.34
C GLU A 99 6.44 -19.22 34.70
N GLN A 100 5.17 -18.81 34.85
CA GLN A 100 4.61 -18.08 36.00
C GLN A 100 3.44 -18.83 36.65
N ILE A 101 3.61 -20.14 36.84
CA ILE A 101 2.57 -21.07 37.30
C ILE A 101 1.93 -20.60 38.62
N GLY A 102 0.60 -20.57 38.67
CA GLY A 102 -0.19 -20.29 39.86
C GLY A 102 -0.64 -18.84 40.03
N ARG A 103 -0.46 -17.99 39.00
CA ARG A 103 -0.92 -16.59 39.00
C ARG A 103 -2.06 -16.37 38.02
N ASN A 104 -3.05 -15.57 38.43
CA ASN A 104 -4.16 -15.13 37.57
C ASN A 104 -3.78 -13.96 36.64
N ARG A 105 -2.53 -13.49 36.73
CA ARG A 105 -1.95 -12.43 35.92
C ARG A 105 -0.56 -12.82 35.50
N VAL A 106 -0.22 -12.48 34.27
CA VAL A 106 1.05 -12.79 33.65
C VAL A 106 1.62 -11.50 33.07
N THR A 107 2.90 -11.28 33.26
CA THR A 107 3.60 -10.17 32.61
C THR A 107 4.13 -10.63 31.26
N ILE A 108 3.72 -9.96 30.19
CA ILE A 108 4.21 -10.17 28.83
C ILE A 108 4.98 -8.93 28.35
N GLN A 109 5.84 -9.10 27.36
CA GLN A 109 6.54 -7.99 26.72
C GLN A 109 5.85 -7.62 25.42
N CYS A 110 5.62 -6.33 25.17
CA CYS A 110 5.10 -5.88 23.88
C CYS A 110 6.08 -6.26 22.74
N PRO A 111 5.61 -6.87 21.65
CA PRO A 111 6.45 -7.18 20.50
C PRO A 111 7.05 -5.97 19.79
N GLU A 112 6.39 -4.81 19.88
CA GLU A 112 6.77 -3.55 19.22
C GLU A 112 7.69 -2.71 20.13
N CYS A 113 7.17 -2.22 21.25
CA CYS A 113 7.89 -1.30 22.14
C CYS A 113 8.67 -1.96 23.28
N ARG A 114 8.49 -3.28 23.50
CA ARG A 114 9.08 -4.04 24.63
C ARG A 114 8.71 -3.51 26.02
N GLU A 115 7.56 -2.87 26.14
CA GLU A 115 7.00 -2.52 27.44
C GLU A 115 6.39 -3.76 28.11
N GLY A 116 6.60 -3.88 29.42
CA GLY A 116 6.06 -4.96 30.24
C GLY A 116 4.59 -4.71 30.58
N ILE A 117 3.71 -5.60 30.15
CA ILE A 117 2.26 -5.47 30.29
C ILE A 117 1.74 -6.60 31.16
N GLU A 118 0.96 -6.27 32.18
CA GLU A 118 0.20 -7.27 32.93
C GLU A 118 -1.12 -7.60 32.24
N VAL A 119 -1.31 -8.89 31.94
CA VAL A 119 -2.51 -9.41 31.30
C VAL A 119 -3.16 -10.48 32.18
N PRO A 120 -4.50 -10.55 32.25
CA PRO A 120 -5.20 -11.61 32.97
C PRO A 120 -5.03 -12.96 32.28
N TYR A 121 -4.95 -14.03 33.08
CA TYR A 121 -4.95 -15.42 32.62
C TYR A 121 -6.15 -16.18 33.23
N PRO A 122 -6.92 -16.96 32.44
CA PRO A 122 -6.78 -17.18 31.00
C PRO A 122 -7.10 -15.92 30.18
N PHE A 123 -6.31 -15.67 29.13
CA PHE A 123 -6.51 -14.51 28.27
C PHE A 123 -7.77 -14.68 27.42
N ASN A 124 -8.67 -13.68 27.47
CA ASN A 124 -9.85 -13.61 26.63
C ASN A 124 -9.69 -12.46 25.62
N PRO A 125 -9.47 -12.75 24.32
CA PRO A 125 -9.35 -11.74 23.27
C PRO A 125 -10.57 -10.80 23.18
N GLN A 126 -11.78 -11.29 23.48
CA GLN A 126 -13.01 -10.49 23.40
C GLN A 126 -13.14 -9.46 24.54
N ALA A 127 -12.45 -9.68 25.66
CA ALA A 127 -12.45 -8.77 26.79
C ALA A 127 -11.40 -7.64 26.65
N TYR A 128 -10.53 -7.75 25.64
CA TYR A 128 -9.46 -6.78 25.41
C TYR A 128 -9.93 -5.65 24.48
N ARG A 129 -9.36 -4.47 24.66
CA ARG A 129 -9.72 -3.28 23.87
C ARG A 129 -9.38 -3.53 22.40
N ARG A 130 -10.39 -3.53 21.54
CA ARG A 130 -10.20 -3.64 20.09
C ARG A 130 -9.76 -2.30 19.52
N ASN A 131 -9.00 -2.35 18.42
CA ASN A 131 -8.71 -1.17 17.63
C ASN A 131 -9.86 -0.93 16.65
N GLU A 132 -10.92 -0.28 17.14
CA GLU A 132 -12.13 0.00 16.35
C GLU A 132 -11.82 0.87 15.13
N ASP A 133 -10.87 1.82 15.24
CA ASP A 133 -10.47 2.67 14.11
C ASP A 133 -9.88 1.83 12.95
N LEU A 134 -9.04 0.85 13.28
CA LEU A 134 -8.47 -0.06 12.29
C LEU A 134 -9.54 -0.98 11.70
N ILE A 135 -10.50 -1.43 12.51
CA ILE A 135 -11.64 -2.23 12.05
C ILE A 135 -12.50 -1.44 11.06
N THR A 136 -12.89 -0.20 11.40
CA THR A 136 -13.66 0.68 10.52
C THR A 136 -12.89 0.95 9.23
N PHE A 137 -11.60 1.27 9.33
CA PHE A 137 -10.76 1.49 8.15
C PHE A 137 -10.70 0.24 7.24
N MET A 138 -10.60 -0.96 7.82
CA MET A 138 -10.63 -2.20 7.06
C MET A 138 -11.98 -2.44 6.36
N GLU A 139 -13.10 -2.15 7.04
CA GLU A 139 -14.45 -2.31 6.49
C GLU A 139 -14.75 -1.31 5.37
N GLU A 140 -14.26 -0.06 5.48
CA GLU A 140 -14.45 0.98 4.46
C GLU A 140 -13.62 0.75 3.19
N THR A 141 -12.56 -0.06 3.27
CA THR A 141 -11.61 -0.28 2.16
C THR A 141 -11.82 -1.62 1.43
N GLN A 142 -12.83 -2.40 1.80
CA GLN A 142 -13.24 -3.65 1.12
C GLN A 142 -14.29 -3.40 0.03
#